data_AF-A0A3M1TBJ0-F1
#
_entry.id   AF-A0A3M1TBJ0-F1
#
_cell.length_a   1.000
_cell.length_b   1.000
_cell.length_c   1.000
_cell.angle_alpha   90.00
_cell.angle_beta   90.00
_cell.angle_gamma   90.00
#
_symmetry.space_group_name_H-M   'P 1'
#
loop_
_entity.id
_entity.type
_entity.pdbx_description
1 polymer ?
#
loop_
_entity_poly.entity_id
_entity_poly.type
_entity_poly.pdbx_seq_one_letter_code
_entity_poly.pdbx_strand_id
1 'polypeptide(L)'
;MTAMLRLCWRLLLGFAIILGLFFVRVPMAVAQIQPSELSQVVREIELIDTLRSTLSSNFKDTKSKLNSEPEVCQLIAQKLDRLSCNHDWQVKQIASQYRNPENAPISSREKLALEKFANNPELVGFWKRDRQGIRYFQRIDLEASCLACHGAKHKRPPFIPKNYPHDLAYDFQEGDLAGMYSVWIPQQKGTIQDVIPDRHFCRRIGQYLAMQSHQSSP
;
A
#
# COMPACT_ATOMS: atom_id res chain seq x y z
N MET A 1 -18.81 16.02 71.76
CA MET A 1 -17.76 16.47 70.81
C MET A 1 -17.31 15.43 69.78
N THR A 2 -17.67 14.14 69.91
CA THR A 2 -17.13 13.06 69.05
C THR A 2 -17.95 12.76 67.78
N ALA A 3 -19.26 13.01 67.78
CA ALA A 3 -20.14 12.71 66.64
C ALA A 3 -20.00 13.72 65.49
N MET A 4 -19.96 15.03 65.80
CA MET A 4 -19.76 16.08 64.80
C MET A 4 -18.41 15.97 64.09
N LEU A 5 -17.34 15.63 64.83
CA LEU A 5 -16.00 15.50 64.25
C LEU A 5 -15.90 14.34 63.25
N ARG A 6 -16.61 13.22 63.53
CA ARG A 6 -16.71 12.07 62.62
C ARG A 6 -17.50 12.38 61.35
N LEU A 7 -18.52 13.23 61.44
CA LEU A 7 -19.31 13.65 60.28
C LEU A 7 -18.51 14.59 59.37
N CYS A 8 -17.82 15.58 59.94
CA CYS A 8 -16.93 16.47 59.18
C CYS A 8 -15.80 15.69 58.49
N TRP A 9 -15.21 14.70 59.17
CA TRP A 9 -14.16 13.87 58.58
C TRP A 9 -14.65 13.02 57.40
N ARG A 10 -15.87 12.47 57.49
CA ARG A 10 -16.51 11.72 56.38
C ARG A 10 -16.81 12.60 55.19
N LEU A 11 -17.27 13.83 55.42
CA LEU A 11 -17.54 14.80 54.36
C LEU A 11 -16.24 15.29 53.69
N LEU A 12 -15.18 15.53 54.46
CA LEU A 12 -13.86 15.90 53.93
C LEU A 12 -13.23 14.77 53.11
N LEU A 13 -13.32 13.52 53.58
CA LEU A 13 -12.87 12.35 52.81
C LEU A 13 -13.66 12.17 51.51
N GLY A 14 -14.99 12.33 51.56
CA GLY A 14 -15.84 12.25 50.37
C GLY A 14 -15.50 13.33 49.35
N PHE A 15 -15.28 14.57 49.81
CA PHE A 15 -14.89 15.68 48.93
C PHE A 15 -13.50 15.47 48.32
N ALA A 16 -12.54 14.95 49.10
CA ALA A 16 -11.20 14.61 48.60
C ALA A 16 -11.22 13.50 47.54
N ILE A 17 -12.09 12.50 47.67
CA ILE A 17 -12.27 11.44 46.67
C ILE A 17 -12.90 11.98 45.38
N ILE A 18 -13.94 12.81 45.48
CA ILE A 18 -14.60 13.43 44.32
C ILE A 18 -13.63 14.37 43.59
N LEU A 19 -12.85 15.16 44.34
CA LEU A 19 -11.82 16.03 43.77
C LEU A 19 -10.71 15.19 43.09
N GLY A 20 -10.28 14.09 43.72
CA GLY A 20 -9.28 13.16 43.17
C GLY A 20 -9.74 12.51 41.86
N LEU A 21 -11.02 12.12 41.75
CA LEU A 21 -11.59 11.56 40.52
C LEU A 21 -11.69 12.59 39.39
N PHE A 22 -11.82 13.88 39.71
CA PHE A 22 -11.81 14.97 38.72
C PHE A 22 -10.43 15.21 38.09
N PHE A 23 -9.35 14.85 38.80
CA PHE A 23 -7.97 14.96 38.30
C PHE A 23 -7.47 13.71 37.58
N VAL A 24 -8.21 12.60 37.58
CA VAL A 24 -7.92 11.45 36.70
C VAL A 24 -8.37 11.81 35.28
N ARG A 25 -7.58 12.65 34.61
CA ARG A 25 -7.65 12.78 33.16
C ARG A 25 -7.20 11.44 32.58
N VAL A 26 -8.16 10.59 32.23
CA VAL A 26 -7.90 9.47 31.33
C VAL A 26 -7.35 10.09 30.05
N PRO A 27 -6.07 9.90 29.70
CA PRO A 27 -5.60 10.36 28.42
C PRO A 27 -6.36 9.53 27.39
N MET A 28 -7.35 10.14 26.74
CA MET A 28 -7.86 9.61 25.49
C MET A 28 -6.68 9.67 24.52
N ALA A 29 -5.96 8.56 24.40
CA ALA A 29 -4.93 8.38 23.41
C ALA A 29 -5.61 8.46 22.05
N VAL A 30 -5.71 9.68 21.51
CA VAL A 30 -6.01 9.89 20.10
C VAL A 30 -4.85 9.22 19.37
N ALA A 31 -5.11 8.05 18.79
CA ALA A 31 -4.15 7.35 17.95
C ALA A 31 -3.84 8.25 16.73
N GLN A 32 -2.86 9.14 16.88
CA GLN A 32 -2.34 9.93 15.78
C GLN A 32 -1.30 9.08 15.06
N ILE A 33 -1.52 8.80 13.77
CA ILE A 33 -0.52 8.15 12.92
C ILE A 33 0.80 8.93 13.03
N GLN A 34 1.84 8.26 13.53
CA GLN A 34 3.16 8.85 13.74
C GLN A 34 3.76 9.27 12.39
N PRO A 35 4.40 10.46 12.29
CA PRO A 35 5.12 10.87 11.08
C PRO A 35 6.12 9.84 10.54
N SER A 36 6.61 8.93 11.39
CA SER A 36 7.47 7.80 11.02
C SER A 36 6.80 6.79 10.08
N GLU A 37 5.50 6.52 10.22
CA GLU A 37 4.81 5.47 9.45
C GLU A 37 4.62 5.89 7.98
N LEU A 38 4.31 7.16 7.72
CA LEU A 38 4.26 7.69 6.35
C LEU A 38 5.65 7.65 5.69
N SER A 39 6.71 8.03 6.41
CA SER A 39 8.08 7.94 5.90
C SER A 39 8.49 6.50 5.58
N GLN A 40 7.97 5.52 6.33
CA GLN A 40 8.17 4.11 6.02
C GLN A 40 7.45 3.72 4.73
N VAL A 41 6.19 4.14 4.55
CA VAL A 41 5.45 3.91 3.30
C VAL A 41 6.20 4.41 2.08
N VAL A 42 6.68 5.66 2.12
CA VAL A 42 7.43 6.26 1.00
C VAL A 42 8.64 5.39 0.66
N ARG A 43 9.42 5.00 1.66
CA ARG A 43 10.62 4.16 1.48
C ARG A 43 10.29 2.80 0.89
N GLU A 44 9.28 2.11 1.41
CA GLU A 44 8.92 0.76 0.94
C GLU A 44 8.39 0.78 -0.50
N ILE A 45 7.62 1.81 -0.87
CA ILE A 45 7.13 1.97 -2.24
C ILE A 45 8.26 2.32 -3.20
N GLU A 46 9.18 3.20 -2.82
CA GLU A 46 10.37 3.53 -3.62
C GLU A 46 11.28 2.31 -3.83
N LEU A 47 11.43 1.45 -2.82
CA LEU A 47 12.17 0.19 -2.94
C LEU A 47 11.48 -0.78 -3.92
N ILE A 48 10.15 -0.88 -3.87
CA ILE A 48 9.39 -1.71 -4.83
C ILE A 48 9.51 -1.15 -6.24
N ASP A 49 9.47 0.16 -6.40
CA ASP A 49 9.59 0.80 -7.71
C ASP A 49 10.98 0.60 -8.32
N THR A 50 12.03 0.81 -7.52
CA THR A 50 13.41 0.50 -7.90
C THR A 50 13.59 -0.97 -8.28
N LEU A 51 12.95 -1.88 -7.55
CA LEU A 51 12.94 -3.30 -7.87
C LEU A 51 12.26 -3.56 -9.22
N ARG A 52 11.15 -2.89 -9.53
CA ARG A 52 10.47 -3.01 -10.84
C ARG A 52 11.42 -2.59 -11.96
N SER A 53 12.07 -1.44 -11.85
CA SER A 53 13.02 -0.94 -12.85
C SER A 53 14.16 -1.94 -13.05
N THR A 54 14.77 -2.41 -11.95
CA THR A 54 15.87 -3.40 -11.96
C THR A 54 15.46 -4.72 -12.61
N LEU A 55 14.28 -5.24 -12.27
CA LEU A 55 13.78 -6.47 -12.89
C LEU A 55 13.58 -6.25 -14.39
N SER A 56 12.94 -5.15 -14.78
CA SER A 56 12.66 -4.83 -16.18
C SER A 56 13.92 -4.65 -17.03
N SER A 57 14.96 -4.00 -16.49
CA SER A 57 16.22 -3.78 -17.21
C SER A 57 16.92 -5.10 -17.52
N ASN A 58 16.88 -6.06 -16.60
CA ASN A 58 17.49 -7.38 -16.77
C ASN A 58 16.78 -8.27 -17.82
N PHE A 59 15.58 -7.90 -18.28
CA PHE A 59 14.87 -8.63 -19.34
C PHE A 59 15.34 -8.27 -20.76
N LYS A 60 16.02 -7.13 -20.99
CA LYS A 60 16.47 -6.73 -22.34
C LYS A 60 17.43 -7.75 -22.98
N ASP A 61 18.21 -8.46 -22.17
CA ASP A 61 19.31 -9.30 -22.65
C ASP A 61 18.95 -10.80 -22.78
N THR A 62 17.76 -11.22 -22.33
CA THR A 62 17.37 -12.64 -22.31
C THR A 62 16.04 -12.88 -23.01
N LYS A 63 16.04 -12.81 -24.35
CA LYS A 63 14.88 -13.19 -25.19
C LYS A 63 14.31 -14.59 -24.88
N SER A 64 15.10 -15.52 -24.32
CA SER A 64 14.62 -16.85 -23.93
C SER A 64 13.78 -16.88 -22.64
N LYS A 65 13.93 -15.89 -21.75
CA LYS A 65 13.18 -15.79 -20.49
C LYS A 65 11.82 -15.10 -20.64
N LEU A 66 11.52 -14.54 -21.82
CA LEU A 66 10.21 -13.96 -22.13
C LEU A 66 9.10 -15.02 -22.27
N ASN A 67 9.41 -16.31 -22.12
CA ASN A 67 8.47 -17.42 -22.32
C ASN A 67 8.04 -18.12 -21.02
N SER A 68 8.57 -17.76 -19.84
CA SER A 68 8.19 -18.39 -18.57
C SER A 68 8.44 -17.50 -17.33
N GLU A 69 7.52 -17.58 -16.35
CA GLU A 69 7.45 -16.88 -15.05
C GLU A 69 8.75 -16.85 -14.21
N PRO A 70 8.89 -15.94 -13.22
CA PRO A 70 7.90 -14.94 -12.78
C PRO A 70 8.09 -13.61 -13.48
N GLU A 71 6.99 -13.10 -14.04
CA GLU A 71 6.94 -11.79 -14.69
C GLU A 71 7.25 -10.67 -13.69
N VAL A 72 7.94 -9.61 -14.15
CA VAL A 72 8.21 -8.38 -13.37
C VAL A 72 6.99 -7.96 -12.56
N CYS A 73 5.83 -7.86 -13.21
CA CYS A 73 4.60 -7.34 -12.61
C CYS A 73 4.02 -8.26 -11.52
N GLN A 74 4.15 -9.58 -11.66
CA GLN A 74 3.63 -10.54 -10.69
C GLN A 74 4.44 -10.51 -9.39
N LEU A 75 5.77 -10.44 -9.50
CA LEU A 75 6.65 -10.29 -8.34
C LEU A 75 6.38 -8.98 -7.59
N ILE A 76 6.13 -7.89 -8.32
CA ILE A 76 5.76 -6.61 -7.73
C ILE A 76 4.41 -6.68 -7.03
N ALA A 77 3.39 -7.32 -7.63
CA ALA A 77 2.11 -7.54 -6.97
C ALA A 77 2.27 -8.31 -5.64
N GLN A 78 3.05 -9.39 -5.64
CA GLN A 78 3.34 -10.17 -4.42
C GLN A 78 4.06 -9.33 -3.34
N LYS A 79 4.97 -8.43 -3.73
CA LYS A 79 5.65 -7.53 -2.78
C LYS A 79 4.66 -6.55 -2.13
N LEU A 80 3.75 -5.98 -2.91
CA LEU A 80 2.72 -5.07 -2.40
C LEU A 80 1.72 -5.79 -1.48
N ASP A 81 1.36 -7.03 -1.81
CA ASP A 81 0.54 -7.88 -0.94
C ASP A 81 1.22 -8.14 0.41
N ARG A 82 2.52 -8.45 0.40
CA ARG A 82 3.30 -8.61 1.65
C ARG A 82 3.33 -7.32 2.47
N LEU A 83 3.50 -6.16 1.85
CA LEU A 83 3.43 -4.88 2.58
C LEU A 83 2.06 -4.68 3.24
N SER A 84 0.98 -4.98 2.50
CA SER A 84 -0.38 -4.91 3.06
C SER A 84 -0.53 -5.81 4.28
N CYS A 85 -0.03 -7.05 4.19
CA CYS A 85 -0.10 -8.04 5.27
C CYS A 85 0.76 -7.69 6.50
N ASN A 86 1.93 -7.08 6.30
CA ASN A 86 2.88 -6.81 7.38
C ASN A 86 2.55 -5.55 8.19
N HIS A 87 1.83 -4.59 7.60
CA HIS A 87 1.67 -3.26 8.18
C HIS A 87 0.20 -2.82 8.41
N ASP A 88 -0.79 -3.69 8.15
CA ASP A 88 -2.22 -3.34 8.12
C ASP A 88 -2.53 -2.17 7.17
N TRP A 89 -1.75 -2.04 6.09
CA TRP A 89 -1.97 -1.07 5.03
C TRP A 89 -2.82 -1.69 3.93
N GLN A 90 -3.54 -0.86 3.16
CA GLN A 90 -4.02 -1.29 1.85
C GLN A 90 -3.08 -0.73 0.79
N VAL A 91 -2.33 -1.61 0.13
CA VAL A 91 -1.35 -1.23 -0.89
C VAL A 91 -1.81 -1.79 -2.23
N LYS A 92 -1.95 -0.93 -3.26
CA LYS A 92 -2.41 -1.32 -4.60
C LYS A 92 -1.66 -0.58 -5.70
N GLN A 93 -1.61 -1.19 -6.88
CA GLN A 93 -1.31 -0.48 -8.13
C GLN A 93 -2.63 -0.04 -8.75
N ILE A 94 -2.66 1.17 -9.30
CA ILE A 94 -3.83 1.72 -9.98
C ILE A 94 -3.39 2.33 -11.31
N ALA A 95 -4.09 2.04 -12.41
CA ALA A 95 -3.74 2.51 -13.74
C ALA A 95 -5.00 2.76 -14.59
N SER A 96 -4.99 3.80 -15.42
CA SER A 96 -6.05 4.01 -16.43
C SER A 96 -5.99 2.97 -17.55
N GLN A 97 -4.78 2.58 -17.95
CA GLN A 97 -4.48 1.55 -18.95
C GLN A 97 -3.90 0.32 -18.24
N TYR A 98 -4.76 -0.49 -17.63
CA TYR A 98 -4.37 -1.61 -16.77
C TYR A 98 -4.25 -2.95 -17.52
N ARG A 99 -3.32 -3.80 -17.05
CA ARG A 99 -3.22 -5.21 -17.50
C ARG A 99 -4.08 -6.14 -16.66
N ASN A 100 -3.97 -6.01 -15.34
CA ASN A 100 -4.81 -6.69 -14.38
C ASN A 100 -6.05 -5.83 -14.11
N PRO A 101 -7.28 -6.33 -14.33
CA PRO A 101 -8.52 -5.60 -14.02
C PRO A 101 -8.61 -5.07 -12.58
N GLU A 102 -7.97 -5.75 -11.62
CA GLU A 102 -7.93 -5.30 -10.21
C GLU A 102 -7.18 -3.98 -9.99
N ASN A 103 -6.40 -3.54 -10.98
CA ASN A 103 -5.70 -2.25 -10.96
C ASN A 103 -6.53 -1.10 -11.55
N ALA A 104 -7.79 -1.34 -11.94
CA ALA A 104 -8.66 -0.29 -12.44
C ALA A 104 -8.98 0.75 -11.33
N PRO A 105 -9.04 2.06 -11.63
CA PRO A 105 -9.41 3.08 -10.66
C PRO A 105 -10.92 3.02 -10.36
N ILE A 106 -11.27 2.49 -9.19
CA ILE A 106 -12.67 2.29 -8.79
C ILE A 106 -13.26 3.53 -8.10
N SER A 107 -12.45 4.30 -7.38
CA SER A 107 -12.90 5.47 -6.62
C SER A 107 -12.65 6.79 -7.34
N SER A 108 -13.48 7.79 -7.08
CA SER A 108 -13.25 9.16 -7.58
C SER A 108 -11.90 9.72 -7.12
N ARG A 109 -11.46 9.34 -5.91
CA ARG A 109 -10.16 9.75 -5.36
C ARG A 109 -8.99 9.19 -6.16
N GLU A 110 -9.06 7.93 -6.60
CA GLU A 110 -8.03 7.32 -7.44
C GLU A 110 -7.98 7.96 -8.83
N LYS A 111 -9.14 8.22 -9.45
CA LYS A 111 -9.22 8.91 -10.74
C LYS A 111 -8.61 10.30 -10.68
N LEU A 112 -8.95 11.09 -9.65
CA LEU A 112 -8.38 12.42 -9.43
C LEU A 112 -6.88 12.39 -9.15
N ALA A 113 -6.38 11.34 -8.48
CA ALA A 113 -4.95 11.19 -8.23
C ALA A 113 -4.18 10.89 -9.53
N LEU A 114 -4.70 9.99 -10.38
CA LEU A 114 -4.15 9.74 -11.72
C LEU A 114 -4.15 10.99 -12.58
N GLU A 115 -5.26 11.73 -12.62
CA GLU A 115 -5.36 12.99 -13.36
C GLU A 115 -4.33 14.02 -12.86
N LYS A 116 -4.13 14.10 -11.54
CA LYS A 116 -3.13 14.99 -10.96
C LYS A 116 -1.70 14.66 -11.42
N PHE A 117 -1.34 13.38 -11.52
CA PHE A 117 -0.04 12.97 -12.05
C PHE A 117 0.06 13.21 -13.55
N ALA A 118 -0.99 12.93 -14.31
CA ALA A 118 -1.03 13.17 -15.76
C ALA A 118 -0.83 14.65 -16.11
N ASN A 119 -1.40 15.55 -15.30
CA ASN A 119 -1.28 17.00 -15.49
C ASN A 119 -0.01 17.63 -14.87
N ASN A 120 0.79 16.85 -14.13
CA ASN A 120 2.02 17.35 -13.50
C ASN A 120 3.13 16.28 -13.54
N PRO A 121 3.91 16.22 -14.64
CA PRO A 121 5.02 15.28 -14.81
C PRO A 121 6.07 15.30 -13.70
N GLU A 122 6.31 16.46 -13.07
CA GLU A 122 7.30 16.64 -12.00
C GLU A 122 6.81 16.13 -10.63
N LEU A 123 5.51 15.87 -10.48
CA LEU A 123 4.94 15.39 -9.21
C LEU A 123 5.21 13.91 -9.03
N VAL A 124 6.25 13.55 -8.28
CA VAL A 124 6.61 12.14 -8.03
C VAL A 124 5.62 11.43 -7.08
N GLY A 125 5.22 12.11 -6.00
CA GLY A 125 4.31 11.54 -5.02
C GLY A 125 3.68 12.58 -4.13
N PHE A 126 2.56 12.25 -3.51
CA PHE A 126 1.88 13.10 -2.55
C PHE A 126 1.03 12.27 -1.58
N TRP A 127 0.67 12.88 -0.45
CA TRP A 127 -0.25 12.26 0.50
C TRP A 127 -1.37 13.22 0.91
N LYS A 128 -2.45 12.67 1.43
CA LYS A 128 -3.56 13.38 2.05
C LYS A 128 -3.95 12.68 3.34
N ARG A 129 -4.25 13.44 4.39
CA ARG A 129 -4.82 12.92 5.64
C ARG A 129 -6.28 13.33 5.75
N ASP A 130 -7.12 12.43 6.21
CA ASP A 130 -8.48 12.70 6.65
C ASP A 130 -8.75 12.05 8.01
N ARG A 131 -10.01 12.05 8.47
CA ARG A 131 -10.39 11.47 9.77
C ARG A 131 -10.20 9.95 9.84
N GLN A 132 -10.18 9.26 8.69
CA GLN A 132 -10.09 7.81 8.60
C GLN A 132 -8.63 7.35 8.52
N GLY A 133 -7.69 8.22 8.14
CA GLY A 133 -6.28 7.85 7.99
C GLY A 133 -5.48 8.70 7.01
N ILE A 134 -4.36 8.17 6.54
CA ILE A 134 -3.49 8.79 5.54
C ILE A 134 -3.52 7.97 4.26
N ARG A 135 -3.66 8.66 3.12
CA ARG A 135 -3.45 8.07 1.81
C ARG A 135 -2.22 8.65 1.15
N TYR A 136 -1.32 7.79 0.69
CA TYR A 136 -0.14 8.14 -0.09
C TYR A 136 -0.31 7.63 -1.52
N PHE A 137 0.17 8.41 -2.48
CA PHE A 137 0.23 8.06 -3.89
C PHE A 137 1.61 8.36 -4.45
N GLN A 138 2.11 7.49 -5.31
CA GLN A 138 3.36 7.67 -6.04
C GLN A 138 3.16 7.24 -7.50
N ARG A 139 3.58 8.07 -8.45
CA ARG A 139 3.47 7.76 -9.89
C ARG A 139 4.34 6.56 -10.27
N ILE A 140 4.01 5.93 -11.38
CA ILE A 140 4.81 4.90 -12.04
C ILE A 140 4.99 5.34 -13.49
N ASP A 141 6.21 5.69 -13.87
CA ASP A 141 6.54 6.03 -15.25
C ASP A 141 7.23 4.86 -15.94
N LEU A 142 7.12 4.78 -17.27
CA LEU A 142 7.74 3.72 -18.05
C LEU A 142 9.13 4.10 -18.54
N GLU A 143 10.11 3.27 -18.22
CA GLU A 143 11.46 3.33 -18.79
C GLU A 143 11.52 2.55 -20.12
N ALA A 144 12.57 2.76 -20.92
CA ALA A 144 12.79 2.01 -22.17
C ALA A 144 12.71 0.48 -22.02
N SER A 145 13.10 -0.08 -20.87
CA SER A 145 13.01 -1.51 -20.58
C SER A 145 11.56 -2.00 -20.46
N CYS A 146 10.65 -1.16 -19.96
CA CYS A 146 9.24 -1.52 -19.77
C CYS A 146 8.52 -1.73 -21.11
N LEU A 147 8.98 -1.08 -22.18
CA LEU A 147 8.39 -1.15 -23.51
C LEU A 147 8.53 -2.54 -24.16
N ALA A 148 9.35 -3.43 -23.62
CA ALA A 148 9.40 -4.83 -24.05
C ALA A 148 8.04 -5.54 -23.90
N CYS A 149 7.23 -5.13 -22.90
CA CYS A 149 5.90 -5.69 -22.65
C CYS A 149 4.77 -4.65 -22.74
N HIS A 150 5.09 -3.35 -22.63
CA HIS A 150 4.13 -2.26 -22.61
C HIS A 150 4.22 -1.33 -23.84
N GLY A 151 5.13 -1.60 -24.78
CA GLY A 151 5.18 -0.91 -26.07
C GLY A 151 4.09 -1.40 -27.03
N ALA A 152 4.42 -1.47 -28.32
CA ALA A 152 3.44 -1.77 -29.36
C ALA A 152 2.59 -3.03 -29.10
N LYS A 153 1.27 -2.93 -29.21
CA LYS A 153 0.29 -4.00 -28.94
C LYS A 153 0.63 -5.33 -29.59
N HIS A 154 1.12 -5.30 -30.83
CA HIS A 154 1.45 -6.48 -31.65
C HIS A 154 2.82 -7.10 -31.31
N LYS A 155 3.66 -6.42 -30.52
CA LYS A 155 4.99 -6.91 -30.09
C LYS A 155 4.99 -7.48 -28.67
N ARG A 156 3.85 -7.46 -27.99
CA ARG A 156 3.72 -8.01 -26.63
C ARG A 156 4.10 -9.50 -26.62
N PRO A 157 4.76 -9.98 -25.54
CA PRO A 157 5.04 -11.40 -25.39
C PRO A 157 3.77 -12.27 -25.51
N PRO A 158 3.84 -13.47 -26.11
CA PRO A 158 2.66 -14.30 -26.38
C PRO A 158 1.84 -14.68 -25.13
N PHE A 159 2.48 -14.77 -23.97
CA PHE A 159 1.80 -15.07 -22.71
C PHE A 159 0.85 -13.94 -22.26
N ILE A 160 1.11 -12.68 -22.66
CA ILE A 160 0.29 -11.53 -22.27
C ILE A 160 -1.16 -11.66 -22.78
N PRO A 161 -1.44 -11.76 -24.10
CA PRO A 161 -2.81 -11.91 -24.57
C PRO A 161 -3.45 -13.23 -24.13
N LYS A 162 -2.64 -14.27 -23.84
CA LYS A 162 -3.13 -15.55 -23.31
C LYS A 162 -3.64 -15.43 -21.87
N ASN A 163 -2.88 -14.77 -21.00
CA ASN A 163 -3.18 -14.66 -19.56
C ASN A 163 -4.04 -13.43 -19.24
N TYR A 164 -4.00 -12.39 -20.09
CA TYR A 164 -4.68 -11.12 -19.93
C TYR A 164 -5.47 -10.77 -21.21
N PRO A 165 -6.60 -11.45 -21.48
CA PRO A 165 -7.39 -11.24 -22.71
C PRO A 165 -7.98 -9.82 -22.82
N HIS A 166 -8.13 -9.11 -21.69
CA HIS A 166 -8.62 -7.73 -21.61
C HIS A 166 -7.51 -6.73 -21.27
N ASP A 167 -6.24 -7.07 -21.53
CA ASP A 167 -5.11 -6.16 -21.31
C ASP A 167 -5.33 -4.82 -22.03
N LEU A 168 -5.09 -3.72 -21.33
CA LEU A 168 -5.08 -2.36 -21.87
C LEU A 168 -3.69 -1.73 -21.79
N ALA A 169 -2.70 -2.38 -21.15
CA ALA A 169 -1.42 -1.78 -20.83
C ALA A 169 -0.41 -1.92 -21.97
N TYR A 170 -0.65 -1.27 -23.11
CA TYR A 170 0.22 -1.28 -24.28
C TYR A 170 0.16 0.04 -25.05
N ASP A 171 0.95 0.12 -26.12
CA ASP A 171 1.11 1.31 -26.97
C ASP A 171 1.64 2.54 -26.20
N PHE A 172 2.34 2.30 -25.09
CA PHE A 172 3.03 3.33 -24.35
C PHE A 172 4.37 3.71 -25.01
N GLN A 173 4.83 4.90 -24.67
CA GLN A 173 6.15 5.46 -24.95
C GLN A 173 6.98 5.57 -23.66
N GLU A 174 8.29 5.75 -23.82
CA GLU A 174 9.17 6.02 -22.69
C GLU A 174 8.81 7.37 -22.05
N GLY A 175 8.74 7.39 -20.72
CA GLY A 175 8.29 8.55 -19.94
C GLY A 175 6.77 8.61 -19.71
N ASP A 176 5.98 7.74 -20.34
CA ASP A 176 4.54 7.72 -20.12
C ASP A 176 4.19 7.32 -18.68
N LEU A 177 3.14 7.94 -18.15
CA LEU A 177 2.53 7.56 -16.88
C LEU A 177 1.80 6.21 -17.04
N ALA A 178 2.40 5.14 -16.52
CA ALA A 178 1.79 3.81 -16.50
C ALA A 178 0.62 3.72 -15.51
N GLY A 179 0.74 4.45 -14.40
CA GLY A 179 -0.20 4.38 -13.28
C GLY A 179 0.41 4.95 -12.01
N MET A 180 -0.02 4.44 -10.86
CA MET A 180 0.46 4.85 -9.55
C MET A 180 0.39 3.71 -8.53
N TYR A 181 1.22 3.77 -7.51
CA TYR A 181 0.97 3.08 -6.24
C TYR A 181 0.00 3.90 -5.40
N SER A 182 -0.89 3.22 -4.67
CA SER A 182 -1.85 3.78 -3.73
C SER A 182 -1.69 3.05 -2.41
N VAL A 183 -1.40 3.78 -1.33
CA VAL A 183 -1.26 3.23 0.02
C VAL A 183 -2.23 3.91 0.96
N TRP A 184 -3.03 3.12 1.65
CA TRP A 184 -3.91 3.58 2.72
C TRP A 184 -3.43 3.09 4.08
N ILE A 185 -3.18 4.04 4.97
CA ILE A 185 -2.80 3.82 6.36
C ILE A 185 -4.00 4.21 7.23
N PRO A 186 -4.70 3.26 7.88
CA PRO A 186 -5.82 3.59 8.76
C PRO A 186 -5.37 4.35 10.01
N GLN A 187 -6.21 5.27 10.48
CA GLN A 187 -6.04 5.94 11.76
C GLN A 187 -6.17 4.95 12.94
N GLN A 188 -7.03 3.93 12.82
CA GLN A 188 -7.21 2.87 13.81
C GLN A 188 -6.91 1.49 13.22
N LYS A 189 -5.88 0.83 13.74
CA LYS A 189 -5.50 -0.53 13.33
C LYS A 189 -6.57 -1.53 13.76
N GLY A 190 -6.86 -2.52 12.92
CA GLY A 190 -7.84 -3.58 13.21
C GLY A 190 -9.31 -3.29 12.86
N THR A 191 -9.63 -2.18 12.20
CA THR A 191 -10.99 -1.87 11.70
C THR A 191 -11.20 -2.19 10.22
N ILE A 192 -10.15 -2.64 9.52
CA ILE A 192 -10.20 -2.99 8.10
C ILE A 192 -10.22 -4.52 7.96
N GLN A 193 -11.36 -5.16 8.21
CA GLN A 193 -11.55 -6.56 7.81
C GLN A 193 -11.99 -6.69 6.34
N ASP A 194 -12.56 -5.64 5.72
CA ASP A 194 -13.28 -5.80 4.45
C ASP A 194 -12.45 -5.49 3.18
N VAL A 195 -11.19 -5.07 3.29
CA VAL A 195 -10.39 -4.60 2.13
C VAL A 195 -8.91 -5.00 2.16
N ILE A 196 -8.37 -5.43 3.30
CA ILE A 196 -7.05 -6.09 3.33
C ILE A 196 -7.27 -7.51 2.80
N PRO A 197 -6.39 -8.05 1.92
CA PRO A 197 -6.46 -9.45 1.53
C PRO A 197 -6.67 -10.31 2.78
N ASP A 198 -7.67 -11.19 2.77
CA ASP A 198 -8.09 -12.01 3.93
C ASP A 198 -6.86 -12.43 4.76
N ARG A 199 -6.92 -12.34 6.10
CA ARG A 199 -5.81 -12.80 6.95
C ARG A 199 -5.39 -14.24 6.62
N HIS A 200 -6.28 -15.08 6.07
CA HIS A 200 -5.92 -16.38 5.49
C HIS A 200 -5.10 -16.27 4.19
N PHE A 201 -5.39 -15.32 3.29
CA PHE A 201 -4.52 -14.99 2.16
C PHE A 201 -3.13 -14.54 2.63
N CYS A 202 -3.04 -13.62 3.60
CA CYS A 202 -1.76 -13.21 4.18
C CYS A 202 -0.98 -14.39 4.80
N ARG A 203 -1.69 -15.29 5.50
CA ARG A 203 -1.09 -16.51 6.08
C ARG A 203 -0.63 -17.50 5.02
N ARG A 204 -1.39 -17.68 3.94
CA ARG A 204 -1.04 -18.55 2.80
C ARG A 204 0.13 -18.00 1.98
N ILE A 205 0.19 -16.70 1.75
CA ILE A 205 1.36 -16.06 1.12
C ILE A 205 2.61 -16.29 1.97
N GLY A 206 2.52 -16.06 3.30
CA GLY A 206 3.62 -16.38 4.21
C GLY A 206 4.10 -17.84 4.11
N GLN A 207 3.17 -18.79 4.03
CA GLN A 207 3.47 -20.23 3.92
C GLN A 207 4.04 -20.63 2.54
N TYR A 208 3.45 -20.16 1.44
CA TYR A 208 3.87 -20.47 0.07
C TYR A 208 5.31 -20.00 -0.21
N LEU A 209 5.68 -18.84 0.33
CA LEU A 209 7.00 -18.25 0.10
C LEU A 209 8.06 -18.83 1.03
N ALA A 210 7.70 -19.22 2.27
CA ALA A 210 8.59 -20.00 3.14
C ALA A 210 8.96 -21.35 2.49
N MET A 211 8.04 -21.95 1.73
CA MET A 211 8.31 -23.17 0.96
C MET A 211 9.25 -22.90 -0.23
N GLN A 212 9.13 -21.76 -0.92
CA GLN A 212 10.02 -21.39 -2.03
C GLN A 212 11.43 -21.02 -1.57
N SER A 213 11.59 -20.33 -0.43
CA SER A 213 12.91 -20.01 0.12
C SER A 213 13.69 -21.24 0.58
N HIS A 214 13.00 -22.33 0.93
CA HIS A 214 13.64 -23.61 1.27
C HIS A 214 14.11 -24.40 0.03
N GLN A 215 13.57 -24.12 -1.16
CA GLN A 215 13.99 -24.77 -2.41
C GLN A 215 15.17 -24.07 -3.10
N SER A 216 15.59 -22.91 -2.59
CA SER A 216 16.70 -22.11 -3.14
C SER A 216 17.93 -22.05 -2.23
N SER A 217 17.96 -22.81 -1.13
CA SER A 217 19.19 -23.00 -0.34
C SER A 217 20.01 -24.14 -0.95
N PRO A 218 21.33 -23.96 -1.17
CA PRO A 218 22.20 -25.00 -1.70
C PRO A 218 22.33 -26.20 -0.77
#